data_AF-A0A1F6Q1X9-F1
#
_entry.id   AF-A0A1F6Q1X9-F1
#
_cell.length_a   1.000
_cell.length_b   1.000
_cell.length_c   1.000
_cell.angle_alpha   90.00
_cell.angle_beta   90.00
_cell.angle_gamma   90.00
#
_symmetry.space_group_name_H-M   'P 1'
#
loop_
_entity.id
_entity.type
_entity.pdbx_description
1 polymer ?
#
loop_
_entity_poly.entity_id
_entity_poly.type
_entity_poly.pdbx_seq_one_letter_code
_entity_poly.pdbx_strand_id
1 'polypeptide(L)'
;MTSLINANIQKLNDALLDIKQGDDKLIKLIVENIPEWARLLECKQHNIHDYTLDIHTLHVIKKIREFKTFGELKEFDRLVLLYAALLHDIEKKENEVDPEHPYRGAKKSGEILYKLGFTENFTNRVYLLINYHQILGLIGSGKVSFPFEELAAIYKDPLLLDLQTMLSIADIKSVKKNEAFFNEKMNKKIHEAVEGIKFFIKND
;
A
#
# COMPACT_ATOMS: atom_id res chain seq x y z
N MET A 1 -0.11 28.22 -12.74
CA MET A 1 -0.07 26.75 -13.00
C MET A 1 0.09 25.97 -11.70
N THR A 2 1.00 26.38 -10.79
CA THR A 2 1.20 25.79 -9.45
C THR A 2 -0.06 25.77 -8.56
N SER A 3 -0.91 26.80 -8.64
CA SER A 3 -2.14 26.87 -7.84
C SER A 3 -3.22 25.85 -8.25
N LEU A 4 -3.27 25.47 -9.53
CA LEU A 4 -4.24 24.50 -10.05
C LEU A 4 -3.81 23.06 -9.75
N ILE A 5 -2.51 22.76 -9.85
CA ILE A 5 -1.93 21.45 -9.46
C ILE A 5 -2.21 21.18 -7.98
N ASN A 6 -1.95 22.16 -7.11
CA ASN A 6 -2.22 22.03 -5.68
C ASN A 6 -3.71 21.84 -5.35
N ALA A 7 -4.61 22.50 -6.09
CA ALA A 7 -6.06 22.37 -5.88
C ALA A 7 -6.62 21.00 -6.29
N ASN A 8 -6.07 20.38 -7.34
CA ASN A 8 -6.53 19.06 -7.79
C ASN A 8 -6.00 17.93 -6.90
N ILE A 9 -4.77 18.06 -6.40
CA ILE A 9 -4.19 17.11 -5.44
C ILE A 9 -4.92 17.17 -4.11
N GLN A 10 -5.30 18.37 -3.63
CA GLN A 10 -6.08 18.46 -2.40
C GLN A 10 -7.43 17.74 -2.54
N LYS A 11 -8.12 17.88 -3.68
CA LYS A 11 -9.36 17.13 -3.94
C LYS A 11 -9.16 15.62 -3.94
N LEU A 12 -8.04 15.14 -4.50
CA LEU A 12 -7.69 13.72 -4.46
C LEU A 12 -7.40 13.28 -3.03
N ASN A 13 -6.65 14.05 -2.24
CA ASN A 13 -6.38 13.77 -0.83
C ASN A 13 -7.67 13.69 -0.01
N ASP A 14 -8.57 14.65 -0.19
CA ASP A 14 -9.86 14.68 0.49
C ASP A 14 -10.70 13.45 0.12
N ALA A 15 -10.71 13.07 -1.17
CA ALA A 15 -11.39 11.86 -1.64
C ALA A 15 -10.76 10.56 -1.09
N LEU A 16 -9.44 10.49 -1.02
CA LEU A 16 -8.69 9.38 -0.42
C LEU A 16 -8.85 9.32 1.11
N LEU A 17 -9.27 10.40 1.77
CA LEU A 17 -9.60 10.41 3.19
C LEU A 17 -11.09 10.14 3.45
N ASP A 18 -11.97 10.43 2.49
CA ASP A 18 -13.42 10.25 2.62
C ASP A 18 -13.87 8.80 2.38
N ILE A 19 -14.49 8.21 3.39
CA ILE A 19 -15.01 6.83 3.39
C ILE A 19 -16.34 6.72 2.64
N LYS A 20 -17.05 7.84 2.42
CA LYS A 20 -18.41 7.85 1.87
C LYS A 20 -18.44 8.09 0.36
N GLN A 21 -17.31 8.37 -0.27
CA GLN A 21 -17.26 8.59 -1.71
C GLN A 21 -17.43 7.27 -2.46
N GLY A 22 -18.30 7.25 -3.48
CA GLY A 22 -18.46 6.09 -4.36
C GLY A 22 -17.25 5.87 -5.26
N ASP A 23 -16.98 4.60 -5.57
CA ASP A 23 -15.79 4.15 -6.30
C ASP A 23 -15.60 4.86 -7.65
N ASP A 24 -16.66 5.04 -8.44
CA ASP A 24 -16.58 5.70 -9.76
C ASP A 24 -16.04 7.13 -9.68
N LYS A 25 -16.46 7.88 -8.65
CA LYS A 25 -16.00 9.26 -8.44
C LYS A 25 -14.54 9.28 -8.03
N LEU A 26 -14.13 8.34 -7.18
CA LEU A 26 -12.75 8.21 -6.75
C LEU A 26 -11.84 7.80 -7.93
N ILE A 27 -12.24 6.80 -8.73
CA ILE A 27 -11.52 6.38 -9.95
C ILE A 27 -11.33 7.56 -10.89
N LYS A 28 -12.39 8.34 -11.14
CA LYS A 28 -12.31 9.53 -12.00
C LYS A 28 -11.26 10.51 -11.49
N LEU A 29 -11.27 10.84 -10.20
CA LEU A 29 -10.29 11.73 -9.59
C LEU A 29 -8.86 11.16 -9.66
N ILE A 30 -8.71 9.86 -9.45
CA ILE A 30 -7.41 9.18 -9.56
C ILE A 30 -6.89 9.31 -10.99
N VAL A 31 -7.66 8.94 -12.01
CA VAL A 31 -7.21 8.98 -13.41
C VAL A 31 -6.94 10.42 -13.89
N GLU A 32 -7.72 11.40 -13.44
CA GLU A 32 -7.50 12.82 -13.75
C GLU A 32 -6.16 13.36 -13.19
N ASN A 33 -5.70 12.85 -12.04
CA ASN A 33 -4.49 13.31 -11.37
C ASN A 33 -3.27 12.39 -11.58
N ILE A 34 -3.50 11.10 -11.77
CA ILE A 34 -2.50 10.04 -11.96
C ILE A 34 -2.91 9.24 -13.21
N PRO A 35 -2.68 9.77 -14.43
CA PRO A 35 -3.07 9.10 -15.66
C PRO A 35 -2.44 7.71 -15.82
N GLU A 36 -1.24 7.50 -15.26
CA GLU A 36 -0.58 6.19 -15.23
C GLU A 36 -1.42 5.12 -14.52
N TRP A 37 -2.30 5.49 -13.61
CA TRP A 37 -3.16 4.54 -12.88
C TRP A 37 -4.23 3.91 -13.78
N ALA A 38 -4.59 4.55 -14.90
CA ALA A 38 -5.61 4.04 -15.82
C ALA A 38 -5.30 2.63 -16.37
N ARG A 39 -4.02 2.22 -16.38
CA ARG A 39 -3.65 0.85 -16.81
C ARG A 39 -4.07 -0.26 -15.85
N LEU A 40 -4.55 0.07 -14.65
CA LEU A 40 -5.08 -0.91 -13.69
C LEU A 40 -6.54 -1.25 -13.97
N LEU A 41 -7.24 -0.40 -14.71
CA LEU A 41 -8.65 -0.58 -15.07
C LEU A 41 -8.82 -1.90 -15.81
N GLU A 42 -9.70 -2.76 -15.28
CA GLU A 42 -10.02 -4.09 -15.81
C GLU A 42 -8.80 -5.04 -15.98
N CYS A 43 -7.63 -4.67 -15.46
CA CYS A 43 -6.40 -5.44 -15.59
C CYS A 43 -6.51 -6.73 -14.77
N LYS A 44 -6.53 -7.88 -15.45
CA LYS A 44 -6.66 -9.18 -14.79
C LYS A 44 -5.42 -9.55 -13.99
N GLN A 45 -5.66 -10.15 -12.84
CA GLN A 45 -4.62 -10.73 -12.00
C GLN A 45 -4.49 -12.23 -12.29
N HIS A 46 -3.39 -12.84 -11.81
CA HIS A 46 -3.25 -14.29 -11.87
C HIS A 46 -4.36 -15.00 -11.07
N ASN A 47 -4.58 -16.27 -11.37
CA ASN A 47 -5.70 -17.13 -10.95
C ASN A 47 -6.06 -17.20 -9.45
N ILE A 48 -5.22 -16.69 -8.55
CA ILE A 48 -5.48 -16.66 -7.11
C ILE A 48 -6.34 -15.44 -6.72
N HIS A 49 -6.43 -14.41 -7.55
CA HIS A 49 -7.17 -13.19 -7.23
C HIS A 49 -8.60 -13.23 -7.79
N ASP A 50 -9.57 -12.71 -7.04
CA ASP A 50 -10.97 -12.63 -7.47
C ASP A 50 -11.31 -11.28 -8.16
N TYR A 51 -10.38 -10.33 -8.13
CA TYR A 51 -10.57 -8.95 -8.56
C TYR A 51 -9.57 -8.55 -9.65
N THR A 52 -9.96 -7.67 -10.55
CA THR A 52 -9.05 -6.88 -11.38
C THR A 52 -8.24 -5.91 -10.51
N LEU A 53 -7.11 -5.39 -11.01
CA LEU A 53 -6.18 -4.60 -10.18
C LEU A 53 -6.80 -3.32 -9.63
N ASP A 54 -7.56 -2.59 -10.43
CA ASP A 54 -8.35 -1.43 -9.98
C ASP A 54 -9.25 -1.76 -8.78
N ILE A 55 -10.08 -2.80 -8.90
CA ILE A 55 -11.01 -3.21 -7.85
C ILE A 55 -10.25 -3.70 -6.61
N HIS A 56 -9.20 -4.49 -6.81
CA HIS A 56 -8.33 -4.94 -5.73
C HIS A 56 -7.73 -3.75 -4.96
N THR A 57 -7.12 -2.79 -5.65
CA THR A 57 -6.54 -1.58 -5.05
C THR A 57 -7.58 -0.79 -4.24
N LEU A 58 -8.80 -0.62 -4.74
CA LEU A 58 -9.87 0.05 -4.01
C LEU A 58 -10.31 -0.73 -2.76
N HIS A 59 -10.34 -2.06 -2.84
CA HIS A 59 -10.59 -2.92 -1.68
C HIS A 59 -9.49 -2.78 -0.62
N VAL A 60 -8.21 -2.72 -1.00
CA VAL A 60 -7.10 -2.47 -0.08
C VAL A 60 -7.29 -1.15 0.66
N ILE A 61 -7.61 -0.07 -0.07
CA ILE A 61 -7.89 1.25 0.53
C ILE A 61 -9.06 1.17 1.54
N LYS A 62 -10.15 0.48 1.20
CA LYS A 62 -11.29 0.28 2.10
C LYS A 62 -10.89 -0.51 3.34
N LYS A 63 -10.12 -1.59 3.19
CA LYS A 63 -9.64 -2.44 4.29
C LYS A 63 -8.71 -1.68 5.24
N ILE A 64 -7.83 -0.82 4.72
CA ILE A 64 -6.97 0.06 5.54
C ILE A 64 -7.81 0.95 6.47
N ARG A 65 -8.94 1.46 5.98
CA ARG A 65 -9.83 2.36 6.74
C ARG A 65 -10.62 1.63 7.83
N GLU A 66 -10.69 0.29 7.81
CA GLU A 66 -11.33 -0.52 8.85
C GLU A 66 -10.46 -0.66 10.11
N PHE A 67 -9.16 -0.38 10.03
CA PHE A 67 -8.27 -0.44 11.19
C PHE A 67 -8.56 0.73 12.14
N LYS A 68 -8.80 0.44 13.42
CA LYS A 68 -8.94 1.47 14.45
C LYS A 68 -7.73 2.42 14.48
N THR A 69 -6.52 1.85 14.38
CA THR A 69 -5.26 2.60 14.38
C THR A 69 -5.16 3.59 13.22
N PHE A 70 -5.82 3.35 12.08
CA PHE A 70 -5.87 4.31 10.97
C PHE A 70 -6.47 5.65 11.39
N GLY A 71 -7.53 5.63 12.21
CA GLY A 71 -8.17 6.84 12.73
C GLY A 71 -7.30 7.63 13.71
N GLU A 72 -6.32 6.96 14.33
CA GLU A 72 -5.40 7.54 15.32
C GLU A 72 -4.14 8.16 14.66
N LEU A 73 -3.87 7.82 13.40
CA LEU A 73 -2.75 8.38 12.63
C LEU A 73 -2.92 9.88 12.38
N LYS A 74 -1.78 10.58 12.24
CA LYS A 74 -1.80 11.93 11.67
C LYS A 74 -2.19 11.88 10.20
N GLU A 75 -2.75 12.96 9.69
CA GLU A 75 -3.18 13.04 8.28
C GLU A 75 -2.06 12.70 7.29
N PHE A 76 -0.84 13.18 7.56
CA PHE A 76 0.34 12.85 6.77
C PHE A 76 0.54 11.33 6.64
N ASP A 77 0.51 10.60 7.75
CA ASP A 77 0.73 9.15 7.77
C ASP A 77 -0.43 8.38 7.13
N ARG A 78 -1.67 8.87 7.29
CA ARG A 78 -2.83 8.34 6.57
C ARG A 78 -2.64 8.47 5.07
N LEU A 79 -2.25 9.65 4.59
CA LEU A 79 -2.02 9.88 3.16
C LEU A 79 -0.85 9.04 2.64
N VAL A 80 0.26 8.93 3.37
CA VAL A 80 1.36 8.02 3.02
C VAL A 80 0.84 6.60 2.80
N LEU A 81 0.06 6.07 3.75
CA LEU A 81 -0.48 4.71 3.65
C LEU A 81 -1.47 4.55 2.49
N LEU A 82 -2.34 5.55 2.26
CA LEU A 82 -3.33 5.53 1.18
C LEU A 82 -2.70 5.64 -0.21
N TYR A 83 -1.67 6.47 -0.39
CA TYR A 83 -0.92 6.54 -1.65
C TYR A 83 -0.09 5.28 -1.89
N ALA A 84 0.47 4.67 -0.83
CA ALA A 84 1.11 3.36 -0.95
C ALA A 84 0.11 2.30 -1.44
N ALA A 85 -1.08 2.24 -0.82
CA ALA A 85 -2.13 1.32 -1.26
C ALA A 85 -2.59 1.59 -2.70
N LEU A 86 -2.77 2.85 -3.08
CA LEU A 86 -3.19 3.26 -4.42
C LEU A 86 -2.21 2.81 -5.52
N LEU A 87 -0.92 2.76 -5.20
CA LEU A 87 0.14 2.57 -6.18
C LEU A 87 0.93 1.26 -6.03
N HIS A 88 0.67 0.43 -5.01
CA HIS A 88 1.53 -0.73 -4.69
C HIS A 88 1.71 -1.70 -5.87
N ASP A 89 0.65 -1.92 -6.66
CA ASP A 89 0.61 -2.81 -7.81
C ASP A 89 0.68 -2.07 -9.17
N ILE A 90 1.10 -0.79 -9.17
CA ILE A 90 1.08 0.06 -10.38
C ILE A 90 1.89 -0.51 -11.54
N GLU A 91 2.90 -1.36 -11.29
CA GLU A 91 3.75 -1.99 -12.32
C GLU A 91 3.56 -3.53 -12.41
N LYS A 92 2.48 -4.07 -11.83
CA LYS A 92 2.18 -5.51 -11.86
C LYS A 92 1.62 -5.94 -13.19
N LYS A 93 2.27 -6.92 -13.84
CA LYS A 93 1.84 -7.41 -15.16
C LYS A 93 0.53 -8.18 -15.11
N GLU A 94 -0.25 -8.06 -16.18
CA GLU A 94 -1.51 -8.77 -16.34
C GLU A 94 -1.27 -10.29 -16.44
N ASN A 95 -2.08 -11.10 -15.75
CA ASN A 95 -2.03 -12.57 -15.79
C ASN A 95 -0.69 -13.23 -15.40
N GLU A 96 0.25 -12.51 -14.78
CA GLU A 96 1.57 -13.04 -14.40
C GLU A 96 1.77 -13.10 -12.88
N VAL A 97 2.61 -14.05 -12.43
CA VAL A 97 3.24 -14.00 -11.10
C VAL A 97 4.53 -13.21 -11.24
N ASP A 98 4.53 -11.99 -10.74
CA ASP A 98 5.58 -11.01 -11.00
C ASP A 98 6.31 -10.65 -9.70
N PRO A 99 7.42 -11.32 -9.33
CA PRO A 99 8.11 -11.03 -8.06
C PRO A 99 8.82 -9.67 -8.05
N GLU A 100 8.96 -9.02 -9.21
CA GLU A 100 9.73 -7.78 -9.37
C GLU A 100 8.85 -6.52 -9.38
N HIS A 101 7.52 -6.64 -9.48
CA HIS A 101 6.64 -5.47 -9.48
C HIS A 101 6.74 -4.60 -8.22
N PRO A 102 7.06 -5.09 -7.00
CA PRO A 102 7.20 -4.19 -5.86
C PRO A 102 8.30 -3.15 -6.09
N TYR A 103 9.44 -3.57 -6.62
CA TYR A 103 10.58 -2.68 -6.91
C TYR A 103 10.30 -1.71 -8.06
N ARG A 104 9.75 -2.21 -9.18
CA ARG A 104 9.38 -1.35 -10.30
C ARG A 104 8.27 -0.38 -9.92
N GLY A 105 7.27 -0.86 -9.18
CA GLY A 105 6.15 -0.07 -8.66
C GLY A 105 6.62 1.03 -7.71
N ALA A 106 7.58 0.75 -6.83
CA ALA A 106 8.16 1.76 -5.95
C ALA A 106 8.85 2.88 -6.74
N LYS A 107 9.68 2.52 -7.73
CA LYS A 107 10.32 3.51 -8.63
C LYS A 107 9.28 4.34 -9.37
N LYS A 108 8.28 3.69 -9.98
CA LYS A 108 7.23 4.36 -10.73
C LYS A 108 6.43 5.32 -9.84
N SER A 109 6.14 4.89 -8.62
CA SER A 109 5.44 5.71 -7.63
C SER A 109 6.26 6.94 -7.23
N GLY A 110 7.58 6.79 -7.09
CA GLY A 110 8.49 7.93 -6.87
C GLY A 110 8.37 9.00 -7.96
N GLU A 111 8.37 8.58 -9.23
CA GLU A 111 8.18 9.49 -10.38
C GLU A 111 6.80 10.18 -10.34
N ILE A 112 5.74 9.42 -10.08
CA ILE A 112 4.36 9.94 -9.99
C ILE A 112 4.26 10.98 -8.87
N LEU A 113 4.72 10.64 -7.65
CA LEU A 113 4.63 11.52 -6.48
C LEU A 113 5.46 12.80 -6.66
N TYR A 114 6.62 12.70 -7.31
CA TYR A 114 7.42 13.86 -7.66
C TYR A 114 6.68 14.79 -8.64
N LYS A 115 6.00 14.26 -9.66
CA LYS A 115 5.18 15.06 -10.60
C LYS A 115 4.00 15.73 -9.89
N LEU A 116 3.44 15.08 -8.88
CA LEU A 116 2.41 15.64 -8.01
C LEU A 116 2.97 16.67 -7.01
N GLY A 117 4.29 16.87 -6.93
CA GLY A 117 4.87 17.87 -6.03
C GLY A 117 4.86 17.46 -4.56
N PHE A 118 4.76 16.15 -4.26
CA PHE A 118 4.98 15.67 -2.89
C PHE A 118 6.43 15.86 -2.47
N THR A 119 6.64 15.99 -1.15
CA THR A 119 7.99 16.15 -0.59
C THR A 119 8.79 14.86 -0.71
N GLU A 120 10.11 14.98 -0.63
CA GLU A 120 11.01 13.82 -0.61
C GLU A 120 10.70 12.88 0.56
N ASN A 121 10.42 13.41 1.75
CA ASN A 121 10.04 12.59 2.91
C ASN A 121 8.76 11.78 2.65
N PHE A 122 7.71 12.40 2.09
CA PHE A 122 6.48 11.68 1.73
C PHE A 122 6.77 10.60 0.69
N THR A 123 7.51 10.96 -0.36
CA THR A 123 7.86 10.08 -1.47
C THR A 123 8.67 8.88 -1.01
N ASN A 124 9.67 9.08 -0.15
CA ASN A 124 10.52 8.01 0.38
C ASN A 124 9.75 7.03 1.28
N ARG A 125 8.79 7.53 2.08
CA ARG A 125 7.92 6.66 2.89
C ARG A 125 7.01 5.81 2.01
N VAL A 126 6.36 6.41 1.01
CA VAL A 126 5.52 5.65 0.06
C VAL A 126 6.34 4.64 -0.73
N TYR A 127 7.52 5.04 -1.23
CA TYR A 127 8.46 4.18 -1.93
C TYR A 127 8.78 2.93 -1.09
N LEU A 128 9.14 3.11 0.18
CA LEU A 128 9.52 2.01 1.05
C LEU A 128 8.35 1.05 1.27
N LEU A 129 7.16 1.57 1.58
CA LEU A 129 5.96 0.75 1.78
C LEU A 129 5.64 -0.10 0.54
N ILE A 130 5.75 0.47 -0.65
CA ILE A 130 5.50 -0.24 -1.92
C ILE A 130 6.59 -1.27 -2.20
N ASN A 131 7.86 -0.90 -2.04
CA ASN A 131 8.99 -1.78 -2.34
C ASN A 131 8.97 -3.07 -1.49
N TYR A 132 8.39 -3.01 -0.29
CA TYR A 132 8.32 -4.12 0.65
C TYR A 132 6.88 -4.60 0.93
N HIS A 133 5.87 -4.19 0.15
CA HIS A 133 4.45 -4.48 0.46
C HIS A 133 4.14 -5.97 0.65
N GLN A 134 4.87 -6.87 -0.02
CA GLN A 134 4.65 -8.32 0.09
C GLN A 134 5.38 -8.99 1.26
N ILE A 135 6.36 -8.33 1.89
CA ILE A 135 7.34 -8.98 2.78
C ILE A 135 6.66 -9.68 3.97
N LEU A 136 5.74 -8.98 4.64
CA LEU A 136 5.04 -9.52 5.81
C LEU A 136 4.07 -10.63 5.40
N GLY A 137 3.43 -10.54 4.22
CA GLY A 137 2.60 -11.62 3.70
C GLY A 137 3.39 -12.89 3.37
N LEU A 138 4.61 -12.73 2.83
CA LEU A 138 5.51 -13.86 2.58
C LEU A 138 5.99 -14.50 3.89
N ILE A 139 6.32 -13.72 4.92
CA ILE A 139 6.67 -14.24 6.25
C ILE A 139 5.47 -14.94 6.89
N GLY A 140 4.29 -14.30 6.86
CA GLY A 140 3.05 -14.85 7.41
C GLY A 140 2.65 -16.18 6.76
N SER A 141 2.85 -16.32 5.44
CA SER A 141 2.63 -17.57 4.72
C SER A 141 3.71 -18.63 4.97
N GLY A 142 4.85 -18.24 5.57
CA GLY A 142 6.01 -19.12 5.77
C GLY A 142 6.79 -19.43 4.49
N LYS A 143 6.62 -18.62 3.43
CA LYS A 143 7.35 -18.77 2.17
C LYS A 143 8.78 -18.24 2.26
N VAL A 144 9.01 -17.27 3.15
CA VAL A 144 10.31 -16.65 3.38
C VAL A 144 10.57 -16.51 4.88
N SER A 145 11.84 -16.40 5.23
CA SER A 145 12.32 -15.98 6.55
C SER A 145 13.36 -14.89 6.32
N PHE A 146 13.27 -13.79 7.07
CA PHE A 146 14.21 -12.68 7.02
C PHE A 146 14.79 -12.43 8.41
N PRO A 147 16.08 -12.08 8.54
CA PRO A 147 16.61 -11.56 9.79
C PRO A 147 15.87 -10.30 10.20
N PHE A 148 15.43 -10.22 11.46
CA PHE A 148 14.63 -9.10 11.93
C PHE A 148 15.45 -7.81 12.01
N GLU A 149 16.75 -7.93 12.25
CA GLU A 149 17.76 -6.88 12.23
C GLU A 149 17.84 -6.20 10.87
N GLU A 150 17.81 -6.97 9.77
CA GLU A 150 17.85 -6.42 8.41
C GLU A 150 16.58 -5.62 8.10
N LEU A 151 15.42 -6.15 8.48
CA LEU A 151 14.14 -5.42 8.32
C LEU A 151 14.09 -4.20 9.24
N ALA A 152 14.64 -4.26 10.45
CA ALA A 152 14.72 -3.12 11.35
C ALA A 152 15.59 -2.01 10.77
N ALA A 153 16.73 -2.36 10.17
CA ALA A 153 17.60 -1.42 9.47
C ALA A 153 16.94 -0.80 8.23
N ILE A 154 15.95 -1.46 7.62
CA ILE A 154 15.13 -0.90 6.54
C ILE A 154 14.10 0.08 7.10
N TYR A 155 13.27 -0.35 8.06
CA TYR A 155 12.15 0.46 8.53
C TYR A 155 12.58 1.64 9.40
N LYS A 156 13.51 1.43 10.35
CA LYS A 156 14.10 2.42 11.29
C LYS A 156 13.12 3.21 12.18
N ASP A 157 11.84 3.21 11.85
CA ASP A 157 10.76 3.95 12.47
C ASP A 157 9.65 2.93 12.78
N PRO A 158 9.31 2.68 14.06
CA PRO A 158 8.24 1.75 14.42
C PRO A 158 6.90 2.12 13.78
N LEU A 159 6.63 3.41 13.56
CA LEU A 159 5.42 3.86 12.88
C LEU A 159 5.40 3.40 11.42
N LEU A 160 6.53 3.45 10.71
CA LEU A 160 6.60 3.01 9.31
C LEU A 160 6.33 1.50 9.19
N LEU A 161 6.80 0.70 10.16
CA LEU A 161 6.48 -0.71 10.25
C LEU A 161 5.00 -0.96 10.59
N ASP A 162 4.37 -0.09 11.39
CA ASP A 162 2.92 -0.17 11.64
C ASP A 162 2.12 0.12 10.36
N LEU A 163 2.51 1.13 9.58
CA LEU A 163 1.90 1.41 8.27
C LEU A 163 2.08 0.22 7.31
N GLN A 164 3.27 -0.36 7.26
CA GLN A 164 3.56 -1.56 6.48
C GLN A 164 2.64 -2.73 6.87
N THR A 165 2.43 -2.92 8.17
CA THR A 165 1.59 -3.99 8.71
C THR A 165 0.15 -3.82 8.26
N MET A 166 -0.39 -2.60 8.35
CA MET A 166 -1.74 -2.26 7.89
C MET A 166 -1.90 -2.50 6.38
N LEU A 167 -0.94 -2.03 5.57
CA LEU A 167 -0.93 -2.25 4.12
C LEU A 167 -0.94 -3.74 3.79
N SER A 168 -0.03 -4.51 4.40
CA SER A 168 0.14 -5.94 4.12
C SER A 168 -1.11 -6.74 4.49
N ILE A 169 -1.71 -6.49 5.66
CA ILE A 169 -2.93 -7.19 6.07
C ILE A 169 -4.12 -6.82 5.16
N ALA A 170 -4.26 -5.53 4.82
CA ALA A 170 -5.32 -5.07 3.92
C ALA A 170 -5.20 -5.66 2.52
N ASP A 171 -3.99 -5.75 1.97
CA ASP A 171 -3.66 -6.38 0.70
C ASP A 171 -4.07 -7.87 0.69
N ILE A 172 -3.57 -8.64 1.66
CA ILE A 172 -3.85 -10.08 1.78
C ILE A 172 -5.36 -10.35 1.92
N LYS A 173 -6.06 -9.55 2.72
CA LYS A 173 -7.53 -9.67 2.88
C LYS A 173 -8.29 -9.32 1.58
N SER A 174 -7.68 -8.55 0.69
CA SER A 174 -8.28 -8.11 -0.57
C SER A 174 -7.95 -9.05 -1.75
N VAL A 175 -7.32 -10.20 -1.52
CA VAL A 175 -7.03 -11.20 -2.57
C VAL A 175 -8.30 -11.96 -2.98
N LYS A 176 -9.13 -12.34 -1.99
CA LYS A 176 -10.36 -13.13 -2.16
C LYS A 176 -11.58 -12.38 -1.66
N LYS A 177 -12.73 -12.55 -2.32
CA LYS A 177 -14.01 -11.91 -1.93
C LYS A 177 -14.45 -12.21 -0.51
N ASN A 178 -14.17 -13.42 -0.04
CA ASN A 178 -14.50 -13.90 1.29
C ASN A 178 -13.30 -13.84 2.27
N GLU A 179 -12.25 -13.11 1.92
CA GLU A 179 -10.99 -13.01 2.69
C GLU A 179 -10.28 -14.35 2.95
N ALA A 180 -10.66 -15.45 2.26
CA ALA A 180 -10.15 -16.80 2.58
C ALA A 180 -8.64 -16.99 2.37
N PHE A 181 -7.96 -16.03 1.75
CA PHE A 181 -6.50 -16.02 1.64
C PHE A 181 -5.82 -15.63 2.96
N PHE A 182 -6.52 -14.87 3.81
CA PHE A 182 -6.08 -14.48 5.15
C PHE A 182 -6.61 -15.47 6.20
N ASN A 183 -5.77 -15.82 7.18
CA ASN A 183 -6.18 -16.69 8.30
C ASN A 183 -5.43 -16.34 9.58
N GLU A 184 -5.94 -16.80 10.73
CA GLU A 184 -5.39 -16.51 12.06
C GLU A 184 -3.93 -16.95 12.23
N LYS A 185 -3.53 -18.07 11.60
CA LYS A 185 -2.15 -18.55 11.67
C LYS A 185 -1.20 -17.58 10.95
N MET A 186 -1.59 -17.09 9.78
CA MET A 186 -0.85 -16.07 9.04
C MET A 186 -0.80 -14.77 9.82
N ASN A 187 -1.93 -14.33 10.39
CA ASN A 187 -2.01 -13.12 11.22
C ASN A 187 -1.05 -13.18 12.41
N LYS A 188 -1.07 -14.28 13.16
CA LYS A 188 -0.18 -14.51 14.30
C LYS A 188 1.29 -14.40 13.90
N LYS A 189 1.69 -15.04 12.81
CA LYS A 189 3.07 -14.99 12.30
C LYS A 189 3.49 -13.58 11.87
N ILE A 190 2.59 -12.82 11.24
CA ILE A 190 2.85 -11.42 10.88
C ILE A 190 3.12 -10.62 12.15
N HIS A 191 2.27 -10.74 13.17
CA HIS A 191 2.45 -10.02 14.43
C HIS A 191 3.72 -10.44 15.20
N GLU A 192 4.05 -11.74 15.23
CA GLU A 192 5.31 -12.22 15.81
C GLU A 192 6.53 -11.60 15.09
N ALA A 193 6.50 -11.52 13.75
CA ALA A 193 7.55 -10.89 12.98
C ALA A 193 7.65 -9.39 13.26
N VAL A 194 6.52 -8.68 13.31
CA VAL A 194 6.47 -7.23 13.60
C VAL A 194 7.06 -6.93 14.98
N GLU A 195 6.70 -7.68 16.02
CA GLU A 195 7.27 -7.49 17.35
C GLU A 195 8.77 -7.79 17.39
N GLY A 196 9.20 -8.84 16.68
CA GLY A 196 10.62 -9.16 16.52
C GLY A 196 11.42 -8.06 15.83
N ILE A 197 10.87 -7.44 14.78
CA ILE A 197 11.52 -6.31 14.08
C ILE A 197 11.54 -5.06 14.98
N LYS A 198 10.43 -4.75 15.66
CA LYS A 198 10.35 -3.60 16.59
C LYS A 198 11.35 -3.69 17.74
N PHE A 199 11.67 -4.90 18.19
CA PHE A 199 12.70 -5.10 19.20
C PHE A 199 14.04 -4.52 18.74
N PHE A 200 14.45 -4.73 17.49
CA PHE A 200 15.71 -4.22 16.98
C PHE A 200 15.68 -2.72 16.66
N ILE A 201 14.56 -2.17 16.19
CA ILE A 201 14.44 -0.72 15.94
C ILE A 201 14.66 0.11 17.21
N LYS A 202 14.26 -0.40 18.38
CA LYS A 202 14.37 0.32 19.66
C LYS A 202 15.77 0.23 20.30
N ASN A 203 16.63 -0.65 19.80
CA ASN A 203 17.93 -0.96 20.39
C ASN A 203 19.13 -0.41 19.59
N ASP A 204 18.85 0.34 18.50
CA ASP A 204 19.83 1.12 17.73
C ASP A 204 19.72 2.62 18.07
#